data_AF-A0AAE1MR10-F1
#
_entry.id   AF-A0AAE1MR10-F1
#
_cell.length_a   1.000
_cell.length_b   1.000
_cell.length_c   1.000
_cell.angle_alpha   90.00
_cell.angle_beta   90.00
_cell.angle_gamma   90.00
#
_symmetry.space_group_name_H-M   'P 1'
#
loop_
_entity.id
_entity.type
_entity.pdbx_description
1 polymer ?
#
loop_
_entity_poly.entity_id
_entity_poly.type
_entity_poly.pdbx_seq_one_letter_code
_entity_poly.pdbx_strand_id
1 'polypeptide(L)'
;MKFWKILSNMIEQTLPNWRDKFLSYKDLKKQLKLICPKDGDVPSSTKRPKLDGEAQLPKEVNDFLKLLEVEIDKFNSFFVEKEEEYVIKLKA
;
A
#
# COMPACT_ATOMS: atom_id res chain seq x y z
N MET A 1 -12.99 1.38 11.41
CA MET A 1 -13.15 0.17 10.57
C MET A 1 -11.84 -0.63 10.47
N LYS A 2 -11.89 -1.96 10.46
CA LYS A 2 -10.72 -2.87 10.37
C LYS A 2 -10.55 -3.41 8.94
N PHE A 3 -10.38 -2.52 7.96
CA PHE A 3 -10.31 -2.85 6.53
C PHE A 3 -9.35 -4.01 6.20
N TRP A 4 -8.13 -3.98 6.75
CA TRP A 4 -7.14 -5.05 6.52
C TRP A 4 -7.62 -6.45 6.94
N LYS A 5 -8.51 -6.56 7.93
CA LYS A 5 -9.09 -7.85 8.34
C LYS A 5 -10.11 -8.36 7.34
N ILE A 6 -10.91 -7.45 6.79
CA ILE A 6 -11.90 -7.77 5.75
C ILE A 6 -11.16 -8.22 4.50
N LEU A 7 -10.16 -7.46 4.06
CA LEU A 7 -9.33 -7.80 2.90
C LEU A 7 -8.63 -9.16 3.08
N SER A 8 -7.96 -9.39 4.23
CA SER A 8 -7.29 -10.66 4.50
C SER A 8 -8.26 -11.84 4.47
N ASN A 9 -9.45 -11.69 5.08
CA ASN A 9 -10.46 -12.75 5.11
C ASN A 9 -11.03 -13.03 3.71
N MET A 10 -11.27 -11.99 2.90
CA MET A 10 -11.73 -12.19 1.51
C MET A 10 -10.71 -12.93 0.66
N ILE A 11 -9.42 -12.60 0.79
CA ILE A 11 -8.35 -13.28 0.06
C ILE A 11 -8.22 -14.74 0.53
N GLU A 12 -8.25 -14.98 1.84
CA GLU A 12 -8.21 -16.35 2.39
C GLU A 12 -9.40 -17.21 1.92
N GLN A 13 -10.59 -16.62 1.78
CA GLN A 13 -11.78 -17.34 1.31
C GLN A 13 -11.81 -17.62 -0.19
N THR A 14 -11.25 -16.71 -0.99
CA THR A 14 -11.36 -16.80 -2.46
C THR A 14 -10.09 -17.37 -3.10
N LEU A 15 -8.93 -16.93 -2.64
CA LEU A 15 -7.64 -17.09 -3.30
C LEU A 15 -6.51 -17.20 -2.25
N PRO A 16 -6.51 -18.26 -1.43
CA PRO A 16 -5.58 -18.39 -0.29
C PRO A 16 -4.10 -18.36 -0.73
N ASN A 17 -3.80 -18.88 -1.92
CA ASN A 17 -2.44 -18.93 -2.47
C ASN A 17 -1.92 -17.56 -2.93
N TRP A 18 -2.79 -16.54 -3.05
CA TRP A 18 -2.41 -15.21 -3.55
C TRP A 18 -2.21 -14.20 -2.42
N ARG A 19 -2.42 -14.60 -1.17
CA ARG A 19 -2.32 -13.75 0.03
C ARG A 19 -1.02 -12.95 0.08
N ASP A 20 0.10 -13.59 -0.22
CA ASP A 20 1.43 -12.95 -0.15
C ASP A 20 1.71 -12.02 -1.34
N LYS A 21 0.87 -12.05 -2.38
CA LYS A 21 0.96 -11.20 -3.57
C LYS A 21 0.19 -9.89 -3.42
N PHE A 22 -0.74 -9.80 -2.46
CA PHE A 22 -1.44 -8.56 -2.15
C PHE A 22 -0.59 -7.59 -1.33
N LEU A 23 -1.01 -6.32 -1.32
CA LEU A 23 -0.34 -5.27 -0.55
C LEU A 23 -0.36 -5.58 0.95
N SER A 24 0.80 -5.47 1.61
CA SER A 24 0.91 -5.56 3.07
C SER A 24 0.34 -4.30 3.73
N TYR A 25 -0.99 -4.23 3.80
CA TYR A 25 -1.70 -3.11 4.39
C TYR A 25 -1.30 -2.87 5.85
N LYS A 26 -0.88 -3.90 6.58
CA LYS A 26 -0.37 -3.76 7.96
C LYS A 26 0.91 -2.95 8.01
N ASP A 27 1.86 -3.23 7.12
CA ASP A 27 3.17 -2.57 7.15
C ASP A 27 3.09 -1.17 6.57
N LEU A 28 2.32 -0.97 5.49
CA LEU A 28 1.96 0.35 4.99
C LEU A 28 1.28 1.20 6.08
N LYS A 29 0.35 0.61 6.85
CA LYS A 29 -0.32 1.31 7.95
C LYS A 29 0.61 1.63 9.12
N LYS A 30 1.59 0.78 9.43
CA LYS A 30 2.59 1.05 10.47
C LYS A 30 3.47 2.24 10.07
N GLN A 31 3.97 2.25 8.84
CA GLN A 31 4.75 3.34 8.28
C GLN A 31 3.95 4.65 8.24
N LEU A 32 2.67 4.58 7.85
CA LEU A 32 1.78 5.75 7.85
C LEU A 32 1.58 6.36 9.24
N LYS A 33 1.56 5.54 10.31
CA LYS A 33 1.47 6.05 11.69
C LYS A 33 2.73 6.78 12.16
N LEU A 34 3.89 6.46 11.60
CA LEU A 34 5.14 7.16 11.90
C LEU A 34 5.15 8.55 11.24
N ILE A 35 4.54 8.66 10.06
CA ILE A 35 4.39 9.92 9.32
C ILE A 35 3.27 10.79 9.90
N CYS A 36 2.17 10.16 10.32
CA CYS A 36 0.99 10.83 10.86
C CYS A 36 0.52 10.10 12.13
N PRO A 37 1.13 10.40 13.29
CA PRO A 37 0.61 9.95 14.57
C PRO A 37 -0.81 10.53 14.74
N LYS A 38 -1.79 9.67 15.00
CA LYS A 38 -3.20 10.08 15.11
C LYS A 38 -3.35 11.20 16.15
N ASP A 39 -3.88 12.32 15.70
CA ASP A 39 -4.32 13.45 16.51
C ASP A 39 -5.14 12.99 17.72
N GLY A 40 -4.64 13.34 18.89
CA GLY A 40 -5.25 13.09 20.19
C GLY A 40 -4.80 14.11 21.24
N ASP A 41 -3.65 14.76 21.08
CA ASP A 41 -3.24 15.88 21.92
C ASP A 41 -2.45 16.91 21.09
N VAL A 42 -2.83 18.18 21.27
CA VAL A 42 -2.19 19.44 20.86
C VAL A 42 -2.68 20.09 19.55
N PRO A 43 -3.08 21.38 19.60
CA PRO A 43 -3.78 22.06 18.51
C PRO A 43 -2.81 22.61 17.45
N SER A 44 -3.33 22.70 16.22
CA SER A 44 -2.87 23.67 15.21
C SER A 44 -1.41 23.53 14.73
N SER A 45 -1.17 22.66 13.75
CA SER A 45 -0.31 23.05 12.62
C SER A 45 -0.67 22.27 11.36
N THR A 46 -1.82 22.62 10.77
CA THR A 46 -2.09 22.36 9.36
C THR A 46 -1.15 23.20 8.49
N LYS A 47 0.16 22.95 8.55
CA LYS A 47 1.06 23.37 7.48
C LYS A 47 1.05 22.23 6.47
N ARG A 48 0.04 22.26 5.58
CA ARG A 48 0.20 21.67 4.25
C ARG A 48 1.57 22.16 3.74
N PRO A 49 2.52 21.27 3.38
CA PRO A 49 3.74 21.73 2.74
C PRO A 49 3.31 22.48 1.47
N LYS A 50 3.60 23.79 1.43
CA LYS A 50 3.50 24.53 0.19
C LYS A 50 4.40 23.82 -0.81
N LEU A 51 3.81 23.43 -1.92
CA LEU A 51 4.48 22.93 -3.11
C LEU A 51 5.28 24.10 -3.71
N ASP A 52 6.40 24.46 -3.12
CA ASP A 52 7.35 25.41 -3.69
C ASP A 52 8.76 25.09 -3.18
N GLY A 53 9.60 24.62 -4.10
CA GLY A 53 11.05 24.51 -3.97
C GLY A 53 11.53 23.28 -3.20
N GLU A 54 11.99 22.27 -3.94
CA GLU A 54 13.11 21.33 -3.63
C GLU A 54 13.38 20.90 -2.17
N ALA A 55 12.39 20.96 -1.30
CA ALA A 55 12.47 20.50 0.06
C ALA A 55 12.36 18.98 0.00
N GLN A 56 13.48 18.30 0.24
CA GLN A 56 13.54 16.87 0.48
C GLN A 56 12.34 16.50 1.36
N LEU A 57 11.41 15.71 0.80
CA LEU A 57 10.31 15.16 1.59
C LEU A 57 10.93 14.56 2.86
N PRO A 58 10.28 14.70 4.03
CA PRO A 58 10.76 14.09 5.26
C PRO A 58 11.14 12.64 4.97
N LYS A 59 12.29 12.20 5.46
CA LYS A 59 12.87 10.90 5.13
C LYS A 59 11.84 9.77 5.31
N GLU A 60 10.99 9.91 6.32
CA GLU A 60 9.88 9.02 6.65
C GLU A 60 8.83 8.93 5.53
N VAL A 61 8.49 10.06 4.91
CA VAL A 61 7.56 10.11 3.76
C VAL A 61 8.18 9.46 2.54
N ASN A 62 9.47 9.72 2.27
CA ASN A 62 10.18 9.12 1.16
C ASN A 62 10.31 7.59 1.33
N ASP A 63 10.64 7.13 2.54
CA ASP A 63 10.72 5.71 2.88
C ASP A 63 9.36 5.00 2.71
N PHE A 64 8.25 5.66 3.07
CA PHE A 64 6.91 5.14 2.81
C PHE A 64 6.57 5.09 1.32
N LEU A 65 6.91 6.12 0.55
CA LEU A 65 6.67 6.14 -0.90
C LEU A 65 7.43 5.01 -1.60
N LYS A 66 8.71 4.79 -1.25
CA LYS A 66 9.50 3.66 -1.78
C LYS A 66 8.90 2.31 -1.41
N LEU A 67 8.46 2.13 -0.16
CA LEU A 67 7.80 0.89 0.25
C LEU A 67 6.49 0.67 -0.51
N LEU A 68 5.71 1.75 -0.72
CA LEU A 68 4.46 1.70 -1.45
C LEU A 68 4.69 1.33 -2.93
N GLU A 69 5.70 1.92 -3.56
CA GLU A 69 6.08 1.63 -4.94
C GLU A 69 6.44 0.14 -5.12
N VAL A 70 7.31 -0.39 -4.26
CA VAL A 70 7.68 -1.82 -4.27
C VAL A 70 6.45 -2.73 -4.10
N GLU A 71 5.55 -2.39 -3.19
CA GLU A 71 4.33 -3.17 -2.94
C GLU A 71 3.35 -3.10 -4.12
N ILE A 72 3.25 -1.96 -4.80
CA ILE A 72 2.44 -1.78 -6.01
C ILE A 72 3.05 -2.57 -7.17
N ASP A 73 4.35 -2.50 -7.38
CA ASP A 73 5.03 -3.22 -8.47
C ASP A 73 4.89 -4.73 -8.32
N LYS A 74 5.02 -5.25 -7.09
CA LYS A 74 4.74 -6.65 -6.75
C LYS A 74 3.31 -7.04 -7.13
N PHE A 75 2.33 -6.21 -6.76
CA PHE A 75 0.92 -6.46 -7.02
C PHE A 75 0.60 -6.43 -8.52
N ASN A 76 1.11 -5.42 -9.23
CA ASN A 76 0.92 -5.27 -10.68
C ASN A 76 1.56 -6.42 -11.46
N SER A 77 2.80 -6.78 -11.12
CA SER A 77 3.51 -7.90 -11.78
C SER A 77 2.73 -9.21 -11.64
N PHE A 78 2.19 -9.47 -10.45
CA PHE A 78 1.35 -10.62 -10.20
C PHE A 78 0.04 -10.60 -11.02
N PHE A 79 -0.60 -9.44 -11.13
CA PHE A 79 -1.85 -9.31 -11.88
C PHE A 79 -1.62 -9.54 -13.38
N VAL A 80 -0.55 -8.98 -13.94
CA VAL A 80 -0.17 -9.17 -15.35
C VAL A 80 0.14 -10.64 -15.64
N GLU A 81 0.94 -11.30 -14.80
CA GLU A 81 1.25 -12.74 -14.95
C GLU A 81 -0.02 -13.60 -14.95
N LYS A 82 -0.98 -13.29 -14.07
CA LYS A 82 -2.26 -13.99 -14.04
C LYS A 82 -3.14 -13.69 -15.24
N GLU A 83 -3.22 -12.43 -15.65
CA GLU A 83 -3.94 -12.04 -16.87
C GLU A 83 -3.40 -12.80 -18.09
N GLU A 84 -2.07 -12.87 -18.25
CA GLU A 84 -1.43 -13.65 -19.31
C GLU A 84 -1.79 -15.14 -19.24
N GLU A 85 -1.71 -15.77 -18.06
CA GLU A 85 -2.14 -17.16 -17.87
C GLU A 85 -3.59 -17.39 -18.30
N TYR A 86 -4.51 -16.47 -17.97
CA TYR A 86 -5.92 -16.57 -18.35
C TYR A 86 -6.15 -16.35 -19.84
N VAL A 87 -5.48 -15.37 -20.44
CA VAL A 87 -5.55 -15.11 -21.88
C VAL A 87 -5.04 -16.31 -22.68
N ILE A 88 -3.93 -16.92 -22.25
CA ILE A 88 -3.39 -18.14 -22.88
C ILE A 88 -4.40 -19.28 -22.77
N LYS A 89 -4.98 -19.53 -21.59
CA LYS A 89 -6.01 -20.58 -21.41
C LYS A 89 -7.28 -20.37 -22.24
N LEU A 90 -7.63 -19.12 -22.54
CA LEU A 90 -8.80 -18.77 -23.35
C LEU A 90 -8.54 -18.83 -24.85
N LYS A 91 -7.28 -18.66 -25.28
CA LYS A 91 -6.87 -18.70 -26.70
C LYS A 91 -6.29 -20.05 -27.14
N ALA A 92 -5.94 -20.93 -26.20
CA ALA A 92 -5.56 -22.32 -26.42
C ALA A 92 -6.80 -23.22 -26.49
#